data_AF-A0A0C2DBR9-F1
#
_entry.id   AF-A0A0C2DBR9-F1
#
_cell.length_a   1.000
_cell.length_b   1.000
_cell.length_c   1.000
_cell.angle_alpha   90.00
_cell.angle_beta   90.00
_cell.angle_gamma   90.00
#
_symmetry.space_group_name_H-M   'P 1'
#
loop_
_entity.id
_entity.type
_entity.pdbx_description
1 polymer ?
#
loop_
_entity_poly.entity_id
_entity_poly.type
_entity_poly.pdbx_seq_one_letter_code
_entity_poly.pdbx_strand_id
1 'polypeptide(L)'
;MLGMRSAAAWARPAFGVILFLCAWVLACHQPTANITPSTPSTPPAAEPSGFADAPSVIVEAPVRAPVGPVLDWRLVGSDLAHLIEGERYRVDYDGDHPWAGASTPLVTIVMFYDYQCPYSQRLNGVMLDLLQRYPQRLRVVWRQFPLDMHAQAKFASAVALAAHGQGQFAFMHEWLFANNRALSPETIAQQIVGAGIDTQRLLAEVSNNFHAERVEADIAFGQAFAVRSTPSFFVNGRPFRGARSLEEVDAIVREELLVAERLLQAGAPPDQVWARILAASAAERAADVRPTTTPAPPPIPTQRFATQLSGLPERGANKPKIQILMCGDFDCPFCQRSTATLQQLLQDHKGDLAVYFRHHPLAFHTTARAAHRAAVAAENQGQFWPMFDALYANQKQRSDAELEDMAKQLGLDIKRFRRDIADPKTDERIDEQAAFCEQDLDAKGTPTFFINGLVLTGAQPIAAFEQIIQQELSP
;
A
#
# COMPACT_ATOMS: atom_id res chain seq x y z
N MET A 1 27.56 -52.74 -16.70
CA MET A 1 28.82 -53.50 -16.72
C MET A 1 29.94 -52.46 -16.67
N LEU A 2 30.64 -52.29 -15.55
CA LEU A 2 31.89 -52.98 -15.18
C LEU A 2 32.95 -52.98 -16.32
N GLY A 3 34.19 -52.52 -16.13
CA GLY A 3 34.85 -51.92 -14.95
C GLY A 3 36.39 -51.97 -15.06
N MET A 4 37.10 -51.75 -13.94
CA MET A 4 38.57 -51.99 -13.73
C MET A 4 39.53 -50.96 -14.37
N ARG A 5 40.71 -50.59 -13.80
CA ARG A 5 41.38 -50.91 -12.51
C ARG A 5 42.61 -49.99 -12.24
N SER A 6 42.93 -49.75 -10.95
CA SER A 6 44.30 -49.53 -10.36
C SER A 6 45.18 -48.34 -10.82
N ALA A 7 46.19 -47.84 -10.08
CA ALA A 7 46.73 -48.16 -8.74
C ALA A 7 47.49 -46.97 -8.07
N ALA A 8 47.73 -47.12 -6.75
CA ALA A 8 48.83 -46.67 -5.86
C ALA A 8 50.19 -46.17 -6.47
N ALA A 9 51.14 -45.55 -5.74
CA ALA A 9 51.21 -44.83 -4.45
C ALA A 9 52.68 -44.36 -4.16
N TRP A 10 52.86 -43.22 -3.48
CA TRP A 10 54.01 -42.83 -2.59
C TRP A 10 55.47 -42.75 -3.09
N ALA A 11 56.12 -41.58 -2.93
CA ALA A 11 57.39 -41.37 -2.17
C ALA A 11 57.84 -39.87 -2.16
N ARG A 12 58.63 -39.45 -1.15
CA ARG A 12 59.31 -38.13 -0.96
C ARG A 12 60.86 -38.37 -1.00
N PRO A 13 61.84 -37.51 -0.59
CA PRO A 13 61.79 -36.13 -0.01
C PRO A 13 62.95 -35.13 -0.34
N ALA A 14 62.91 -33.96 0.33
CA ALA A 14 64.01 -33.14 0.91
C ALA A 14 65.08 -32.41 0.04
N PHE A 15 65.33 -31.11 0.33
CA PHE A 15 66.47 -30.64 1.17
C PHE A 15 66.56 -29.09 1.38
N GLY A 16 66.84 -28.67 2.63
CA GLY A 16 67.62 -27.47 3.02
C GLY A 16 66.95 -26.08 3.14
N VAL A 17 67.55 -25.02 3.72
CA VAL A 17 68.63 -24.81 4.75
C VAL A 17 68.33 -23.42 5.39
N ILE A 18 67.89 -23.26 6.64
CA ILE A 18 68.58 -23.21 7.95
C ILE A 18 69.48 -21.97 8.23
N LEU A 19 68.96 -21.05 9.10
CA LEU A 19 69.53 -20.14 10.15
C LEU A 19 70.94 -19.47 9.98
N PHE A 20 71.48 -18.53 10.79
CA PHE A 20 71.25 -17.84 12.10
C PHE A 20 71.69 -16.34 11.93
N LEU A 21 71.10 -15.25 12.47
CA LEU A 21 70.83 -14.73 13.86
C LEU A 21 71.88 -13.70 14.38
N CYS A 22 71.43 -12.71 15.19
CA CYS A 22 72.14 -11.67 15.96
C CYS A 22 72.71 -10.42 15.23
N ALA A 23 72.94 -9.24 15.86
CA ALA A 23 72.16 -8.41 16.81
C ALA A 23 72.92 -7.09 17.14
N TRP A 24 72.21 -5.95 17.22
CA TRP A 24 72.57 -4.68 17.90
C TRP A 24 73.85 -3.87 17.51
N VAL A 25 73.69 -2.59 17.12
CA VAL A 25 74.02 -1.38 17.92
C VAL A 25 73.83 -0.06 17.10
N LEU A 26 73.08 0.88 17.70
CA LEU A 26 72.98 2.35 17.54
C LEU A 26 73.06 3.10 16.17
N ALA A 27 71.96 3.84 15.93
CA ALA A 27 71.88 5.29 15.68
C ALA A 27 72.38 5.92 14.36
N CYS A 28 71.42 6.42 13.56
CA CYS A 28 71.47 7.76 12.95
C CYS A 28 70.05 8.28 12.62
N HIS A 29 69.82 9.58 12.74
CA HIS A 29 68.50 10.22 12.52
C HIS A 29 68.20 10.48 11.03
N GLN A 30 66.98 10.16 10.57
CA GLN A 30 66.19 10.93 9.59
C GLN A 30 64.70 10.61 9.80
N PRO A 31 63.78 11.60 9.73
CA PRO A 31 62.34 11.34 9.70
C PRO A 31 61.88 11.04 8.26
N THR A 32 61.44 9.81 8.00
CA THR A 32 60.71 9.47 6.76
C THR A 32 59.20 9.48 7.01
N ALA A 33 58.43 9.99 6.04
CA ALA A 33 56.99 10.07 6.16
C ALA A 33 56.36 8.67 6.16
N ASN A 34 55.54 8.38 7.17
CA ASN A 34 54.72 7.15 7.20
C ASN A 34 53.62 7.25 6.13
N ILE A 35 53.82 6.58 4.99
CA ILE A 35 52.73 6.19 4.09
C ILE A 35 52.21 4.85 4.59
N THR A 36 51.14 4.89 5.40
CA THR A 36 50.37 3.70 5.75
C THR A 36 49.58 3.24 4.52
N PRO A 37 49.65 1.97 4.09
CA PRO A 37 48.76 1.48 3.05
C PRO A 37 47.31 1.49 3.56
N SER A 38 46.40 2.07 2.79
CA SER A 38 44.98 2.09 3.12
C SER A 38 44.41 0.68 3.06
N THR A 39 43.90 0.20 4.21
CA THR A 39 42.98 -0.93 4.24
C THR A 39 41.74 -0.59 3.40
N PRO A 40 41.17 -1.56 2.65
CA PRO A 40 39.89 -1.33 1.99
C PRO A 40 38.84 -1.11 3.08
N SER A 41 38.21 0.07 3.06
CA SER A 41 37.12 0.38 3.97
C SER A 41 35.93 -0.53 3.66
N THR A 42 35.60 -1.41 4.59
CA THR A 42 34.26 -2.01 4.65
C THR A 42 33.25 -0.86 4.58
N PRO A 43 32.24 -0.89 3.70
CA PRO A 43 31.18 0.11 3.75
C PRO A 43 30.55 0.08 5.15
N PRO A 44 30.18 1.23 5.73
CA PRO A 44 29.50 1.23 7.01
C PRO A 44 28.25 0.36 6.89
N ALA A 45 28.03 -0.50 7.89
CA ALA A 45 26.72 -1.14 8.04
C ALA A 45 25.67 -0.03 8.05
N ALA A 46 24.60 -0.18 7.27
CA ALA A 46 23.52 0.80 7.28
C ALA A 46 23.03 0.98 8.72
N GLU A 47 23.14 2.20 9.25
CA GLU A 47 22.69 2.48 10.61
C GLU A 47 21.19 2.12 10.72
N PRO A 48 20.77 1.42 11.79
CA PRO A 48 19.37 1.07 11.96
C PRO A 48 18.53 2.35 11.99
N SER A 49 17.58 2.43 11.06
CA SER A 49 16.88 3.67 10.73
C SER A 49 16.13 4.26 11.92
N GLY A 50 16.65 5.36 12.50
CA GLY A 50 15.88 6.38 13.24
C GLY A 50 15.05 5.94 14.46
N PHE A 51 15.17 4.71 14.95
CA PHE A 51 14.22 4.15 15.92
C PHE A 51 14.45 4.57 17.38
N ALA A 52 15.55 5.25 17.69
CA ALA A 52 15.82 5.75 19.03
C ALA A 52 14.87 6.88 19.46
N ASP A 53 14.29 7.60 18.50
CA ASP A 53 13.45 8.78 18.71
C ASP A 53 11.97 8.55 18.32
N ALA A 54 11.54 7.31 18.06
CA ALA A 54 10.15 7.00 17.75
C ALA A 54 9.25 7.22 18.99
N PRO A 55 8.31 8.20 18.97
CA PRO A 55 7.61 8.63 20.17
C PRO A 55 6.41 7.72 20.46
N SER A 56 6.64 6.61 21.18
CA SER A 56 5.57 5.72 21.71
C SER A 56 4.82 6.36 22.90
N VAL A 57 4.19 7.51 22.65
CA VAL A 57 3.29 8.21 23.59
C VAL A 57 1.94 7.48 23.72
N ILE A 58 1.68 6.51 22.86
CA ILE A 58 0.45 5.71 22.84
C ILE A 58 0.61 4.51 23.77
N VAL A 59 -0.27 4.44 24.77
CA VAL A 59 -0.37 3.28 25.68
C VAL A 59 -0.93 2.09 24.89
N GLU A 60 -0.09 1.08 24.65
CA GLU A 60 -0.53 -0.23 24.16
C GLU A 60 -1.50 -0.85 25.18
N ALA A 61 -2.58 -1.48 24.69
CA ALA A 61 -3.46 -2.24 25.56
C ALA A 61 -2.78 -3.52 26.08
N PRO A 62 -3.12 -4.01 27.28
CA PRO A 62 -2.62 -5.29 27.75
C PRO A 62 -3.05 -6.44 26.82
N VAL A 63 -2.12 -7.37 26.58
CA VAL A 63 -2.23 -8.57 25.70
C VAL A 63 -3.58 -9.26 25.74
N ARG A 64 -4.08 -9.44 26.96
CA ARG A 64 -5.48 -9.76 27.21
C ARG A 64 -6.06 -8.54 27.86
N ALA A 65 -6.93 -7.86 27.14
CA ALA A 65 -7.69 -6.78 27.73
C ALA A 65 -8.50 -7.33 28.92
N PRO A 66 -8.56 -6.59 30.05
CA PRO A 66 -9.13 -7.10 31.30
C PRO A 66 -10.57 -7.54 31.10
N VAL A 67 -11.09 -8.40 31.98
CA VAL A 67 -12.46 -8.96 31.90
C VAL A 67 -13.46 -7.84 31.61
N GLY A 68 -13.98 -7.80 30.38
CA GLY A 68 -14.64 -6.63 29.79
C GLY A 68 -13.76 -5.87 28.79
N PRO A 69 -13.64 -6.38 27.57
CA PRO A 69 -13.51 -5.54 26.37
C PRO A 69 -14.46 -6.04 25.28
N VAL A 70 -15.17 -5.12 24.60
CA VAL A 70 -16.25 -5.50 23.68
C VAL A 70 -17.40 -6.14 24.46
N LEU A 71 -18.24 -5.31 25.10
CA LEU A 71 -19.56 -5.78 25.48
C LEU A 71 -20.25 -6.27 24.20
N ASP A 72 -20.56 -7.55 24.15
CA ASP A 72 -21.20 -8.15 22.97
C ASP A 72 -22.48 -7.36 22.67
N TRP A 73 -22.63 -6.91 21.42
CA TRP A 73 -23.80 -6.16 20.97
C TRP A 73 -25.10 -6.95 21.14
N ARG A 74 -25.03 -8.28 21.27
CA ARG A 74 -26.14 -9.18 21.60
C ARG A 74 -26.68 -8.98 23.02
N LEU A 75 -25.92 -8.30 23.90
CA LEU A 75 -26.25 -8.07 25.32
C LEU A 75 -26.84 -6.68 25.61
N VAL A 76 -27.03 -5.83 24.58
CA VAL A 76 -27.62 -4.49 24.74
C VAL A 76 -28.96 -4.35 24.01
N GLY A 77 -29.82 -3.46 24.51
CA GLY A 77 -31.09 -3.14 23.90
C GLY A 77 -30.96 -2.36 22.59
N SER A 78 -31.92 -2.59 21.68
CA SER A 78 -32.10 -1.84 20.43
C SER A 78 -32.98 -0.59 20.59
N ASP A 79 -33.33 -0.22 21.83
CA ASP A 79 -34.19 0.91 22.19
C ASP A 79 -33.68 2.26 21.63
N LEU A 80 -32.36 2.43 21.54
CA LEU A 80 -31.70 3.62 20.99
C LEU A 80 -31.28 3.50 19.52
N ALA A 81 -31.63 2.41 18.82
CA ALA A 81 -31.22 2.19 17.43
C ALA A 81 -31.68 3.30 16.47
N HIS A 82 -32.79 3.96 16.77
CA HIS A 82 -33.35 5.07 16.01
C HIS A 82 -32.50 6.36 16.05
N LEU A 83 -31.49 6.46 16.94
CA LEU A 83 -30.55 7.58 17.03
C LEU A 83 -29.26 7.35 16.22
N ILE A 84 -29.12 6.17 15.60
CA ILE A 84 -27.92 5.73 14.90
C ILE A 84 -28.18 5.77 13.40
N GLU A 85 -27.54 6.72 12.72
CA GLU A 85 -27.71 6.98 11.30
C GLU A 85 -26.55 6.45 10.46
N GLY A 86 -26.82 6.24 9.16
CA GLY A 86 -25.84 5.80 8.16
C GLY A 86 -25.72 4.28 8.00
N GLU A 87 -25.14 3.85 6.87
CA GLU A 87 -24.82 2.44 6.61
C GLU A 87 -23.72 1.96 7.57
N ARG A 88 -24.01 0.91 8.33
CA ARG A 88 -23.11 0.36 9.36
C ARG A 88 -23.12 -1.15 9.39
N TYR A 89 -21.98 -1.70 9.76
CA TYR A 89 -21.68 -3.13 9.75
C TYR A 89 -21.18 -3.60 11.12
N ARG A 90 -21.56 -4.81 11.51
CA ARG A 90 -21.09 -5.47 12.74
C ARG A 90 -19.65 -5.99 12.58
N VAL A 91 -18.71 -5.06 12.61
CA VAL A 91 -17.27 -5.34 12.51
C VAL A 91 -16.74 -5.71 13.89
N ASP A 92 -17.18 -6.89 14.35
CA ASP A 92 -16.79 -7.48 15.63
C ASP A 92 -15.27 -7.71 15.69
N TYR A 93 -14.74 -7.64 16.91
CA TYR A 93 -13.38 -8.02 17.29
C TYR A 93 -13.41 -8.58 18.72
N ASP A 94 -12.33 -9.21 19.15
CA ASP A 94 -12.19 -9.91 20.43
C ASP A 94 -10.94 -9.47 21.19
N GLY A 95 -10.71 -10.05 22.37
CA GLY A 95 -9.59 -9.72 23.25
C GLY A 95 -8.21 -10.15 22.79
N ASP A 96 -8.10 -10.96 21.73
CA ASP A 96 -6.83 -11.39 21.12
C ASP A 96 -6.48 -10.54 19.87
N HIS A 97 -7.26 -9.50 19.56
CA HIS A 97 -6.92 -8.53 18.52
C HIS A 97 -6.05 -7.42 19.11
N PRO A 98 -4.93 -7.06 18.47
CA PRO A 98 -4.16 -5.91 18.89
C PRO A 98 -4.97 -4.61 18.82
N TRP A 99 -4.93 -3.81 19.89
CA TRP A 99 -5.61 -2.52 19.97
C TRP A 99 -4.87 -1.52 20.87
N ALA A 100 -5.20 -0.24 20.72
CA ALA A 100 -4.66 0.85 21.54
C ALA A 100 -5.72 1.93 21.78
N GLY A 101 -5.47 2.79 22.78
CA GLY A 101 -6.35 3.89 23.16
C GLY A 101 -7.30 3.55 24.33
N ALA A 102 -8.54 4.01 24.25
CA ALA A 102 -9.49 3.95 25.36
C ALA A 102 -9.95 2.51 25.67
N SER A 103 -9.97 2.15 26.96
CA SER A 103 -10.61 0.94 27.48
C SER A 103 -12.14 0.98 27.34
N THR A 104 -12.73 2.17 27.37
CA THR A 104 -14.17 2.44 27.24
C THR A 104 -14.42 3.44 26.09
N PRO A 105 -14.23 3.03 24.82
CA PRO A 105 -14.24 3.96 23.69
C PRO A 105 -15.65 4.43 23.31
N LEU A 106 -15.75 5.70 22.95
CA LEU A 106 -16.93 6.27 22.27
C LEU A 106 -16.85 6.06 20.75
N VAL A 107 -15.64 5.97 20.21
CA VAL A 107 -15.38 5.63 18.81
C VAL A 107 -14.36 4.49 18.76
N THR A 108 -14.68 3.43 18.02
CA THR A 108 -13.71 2.40 17.65
C THR A 108 -13.47 2.42 16.15
N ILE A 109 -12.20 2.46 15.74
CA ILE A 109 -11.77 2.22 14.37
C ILE A 109 -11.25 0.79 14.29
N VAL A 110 -11.81 -0.04 13.40
CA VAL A 110 -11.26 -1.36 13.06
C VAL A 110 -10.59 -1.26 11.69
N MET A 111 -9.29 -1.52 11.62
CA MET A 111 -8.46 -1.35 10.43
C MET A 111 -7.91 -2.70 9.92
N PHE A 112 -8.28 -3.06 8.70
CA PHE A 112 -7.71 -4.17 7.94
C PHE A 112 -6.48 -3.67 7.17
N TYR A 113 -5.33 -4.28 7.44
CA TYR A 113 -4.04 -3.74 7.01
C TYR A 113 -3.04 -4.84 6.61
N ASP A 114 -1.98 -4.37 5.95
CA ASP A 114 -0.89 -5.19 5.42
C ASP A 114 0.40 -4.39 5.62
N TYR A 115 1.42 -5.02 6.23
CA TYR A 115 2.69 -4.37 6.55
C TYR A 115 3.47 -3.89 5.31
N GLN A 116 3.40 -4.62 4.19
CA GLN A 116 4.07 -4.27 2.94
C GLN A 116 3.28 -3.28 2.08
N CYS A 117 2.02 -3.00 2.42
CA CYS A 117 1.22 -2.02 1.71
C CYS A 117 1.60 -0.58 2.13
N PRO A 118 2.15 0.26 1.23
CA PRO A 118 2.55 1.64 1.58
C PRO A 118 1.36 2.54 1.89
N TYR A 119 0.15 2.19 1.44
CA TYR A 119 -1.08 2.90 1.82
C TYR A 119 -1.50 2.56 3.26
N SER A 120 -1.29 1.31 3.70
CA SER A 120 -1.55 0.90 5.10
C SER A 120 -0.59 1.61 6.05
N GLN A 121 0.69 1.72 5.69
CA GLN A 121 1.68 2.47 6.47
C GLN A 121 1.27 3.95 6.65
N ARG A 122 0.80 4.62 5.58
CA ARG A 122 0.34 6.01 5.66
C ARG A 122 -0.92 6.17 6.52
N LEU A 123 -1.90 5.28 6.38
CA LEU A 123 -3.09 5.33 7.23
C LEU A 123 -2.75 5.01 8.70
N ASN A 124 -1.74 4.17 8.95
CA ASN A 124 -1.31 3.88 10.31
C ASN A 124 -0.81 5.13 11.03
N GLY A 125 -0.01 5.99 10.36
CA GLY A 125 0.39 7.28 10.92
C GLY A 125 -0.82 8.13 11.37
N VAL A 126 -1.85 8.21 10.53
CA VAL A 126 -3.13 8.88 10.86
C VAL A 126 -3.82 8.26 12.08
N MET A 127 -3.76 6.93 12.25
CA MET A 127 -4.31 6.27 13.44
C MET A 127 -3.55 6.65 14.72
N LEU A 128 -2.21 6.75 14.64
CA LEU A 128 -1.38 7.16 15.77
C LEU A 128 -1.65 8.63 16.16
N ASP A 129 -1.74 9.54 15.19
CA ASP A 129 -2.11 10.95 15.41
C ASP A 129 -3.49 11.08 16.09
N LEU A 130 -4.48 10.30 15.64
CA LEU A 130 -5.83 10.29 16.21
C LEU A 130 -5.86 9.70 17.62
N LEU A 131 -5.04 8.68 17.92
CA LEU A 131 -4.91 8.13 19.27
C LEU A 131 -4.31 9.15 20.24
N GLN A 132 -3.33 9.95 19.82
CA GLN A 132 -2.79 11.06 20.61
C GLN A 132 -3.82 12.18 20.82
N ARG A 133 -4.67 12.45 19.81
CA ARG A 133 -5.71 13.49 19.88
C ARG A 133 -6.93 13.07 20.71
N TYR A 134 -7.26 11.79 20.76
CA TYR A 134 -8.47 11.25 21.41
C TYR A 134 -8.21 10.11 22.41
N PRO A 135 -7.22 10.20 23.32
CA PRO A 135 -6.70 9.05 24.08
C PRO A 135 -7.73 8.41 25.02
N GLN A 136 -8.72 9.17 25.48
CA GLN A 136 -9.79 8.71 26.38
C GLN A 136 -11.13 8.44 25.66
N ARG A 137 -11.18 8.60 24.33
CA ARG A 137 -12.44 8.53 23.54
C ARG A 137 -12.36 7.56 22.36
N LEU A 138 -11.17 7.38 21.80
CA LEU A 138 -10.91 6.57 20.61
C LEU A 138 -10.23 5.26 20.98
N ARG A 139 -10.63 4.17 20.32
CA ARG A 139 -9.86 2.93 20.19
C ARG A 139 -9.52 2.69 18.72
N VAL A 140 -8.32 2.21 18.46
CA VAL A 140 -7.95 1.61 17.17
C VAL A 140 -7.70 0.12 17.38
N VAL A 141 -8.25 -0.72 16.51
CA VAL A 141 -8.10 -2.18 16.49
C VAL A 141 -7.52 -2.57 15.15
N TRP A 142 -6.48 -3.41 15.16
CA TRP A 142 -5.78 -3.84 13.96
C TRP A 142 -6.11 -5.30 13.63
N ARG A 143 -6.61 -5.56 12.41
CA ARG A 143 -6.92 -6.91 11.89
C ARG A 143 -6.02 -7.24 10.70
N GLN A 144 -5.43 -8.42 10.71
CA GLN A 144 -4.45 -8.85 9.72
C GLN A 144 -5.12 -9.09 8.36
N PHE A 145 -4.72 -8.35 7.32
CA PHE A 145 -5.22 -8.56 5.96
C PHE A 145 -4.06 -8.55 4.95
N PRO A 146 -3.05 -9.44 5.10
CA PRO A 146 -1.94 -9.54 4.16
C PRO A 146 -2.44 -9.95 2.77
N LEU A 147 -2.07 -9.18 1.75
CA LEU A 147 -2.45 -9.39 0.36
C LEU A 147 -1.50 -10.39 -0.32
N ASP A 148 -2.03 -11.29 -1.15
CA ASP A 148 -1.23 -12.33 -1.83
C ASP A 148 -0.10 -11.79 -2.74
N MET A 149 -0.18 -10.52 -3.14
CA MET A 149 0.88 -9.84 -3.90
C MET A 149 2.12 -9.46 -3.07
N HIS A 150 2.03 -9.53 -1.74
CA HIS A 150 3.07 -9.13 -0.80
C HIS A 150 3.66 -10.36 -0.09
N ALA A 151 4.76 -10.87 -0.63
CA ALA A 151 5.35 -12.15 -0.24
C ALA A 151 5.62 -12.31 1.28
N GLN A 152 6.02 -11.23 1.97
CA GLN A 152 6.37 -11.25 3.39
C GLN A 152 5.22 -10.76 4.30
N ALA A 153 4.06 -10.38 3.76
CA ALA A 153 2.98 -9.79 4.56
C ALA A 153 2.40 -10.80 5.57
N LYS A 154 2.16 -12.07 5.17
CA LYS A 154 1.69 -13.13 6.10
C LYS A 154 2.70 -13.41 7.21
N PHE A 155 3.99 -13.41 6.88
CA PHE A 155 5.08 -13.55 7.84
C PHE A 155 5.12 -12.38 8.84
N ALA A 156 5.00 -11.14 8.37
CA ALA A 156 4.93 -9.95 9.21
C ALA A 156 3.71 -9.96 10.14
N SER A 157 2.53 -10.38 9.65
CA SER A 157 1.33 -10.56 10.46
C SER A 157 1.53 -11.58 11.58
N ALA A 158 2.18 -12.71 11.31
CA ALA A 158 2.50 -13.71 12.34
C ALA A 158 3.48 -13.17 13.39
N VAL A 159 4.50 -12.41 12.97
CA VAL A 159 5.48 -11.76 13.87
C VAL A 159 4.82 -10.72 14.76
N ALA A 160 3.91 -9.92 14.22
CA ALA A 160 3.15 -8.93 14.98
C ALA A 160 2.25 -9.57 16.04
N LEU A 161 1.55 -10.67 15.70
CA LEU A 161 0.72 -11.41 16.65
C LEU A 161 1.55 -12.13 17.72
N ALA A 162 2.74 -12.64 17.37
CA ALA A 162 3.67 -13.23 18.33
C ALA A 162 4.26 -12.20 19.32
N ALA A 163 4.50 -10.97 18.86
CA ALA A 163 4.88 -9.85 19.73
C ALA A 163 3.70 -9.34 20.58
N HIS A 164 2.47 -9.31 20.01
CA HIS A 164 1.25 -9.01 20.77
C HIS A 164 1.04 -10.00 21.92
N GLY A 165 1.24 -11.31 21.68
CA GLY A 165 1.24 -12.36 22.71
C GLY A 165 2.29 -12.23 23.82
N GLN A 166 3.09 -11.16 23.80
CA GLN A 166 4.12 -10.78 24.77
C GLN A 166 3.99 -9.33 25.27
N GLY A 167 2.98 -8.58 24.82
CA GLY A 167 2.74 -7.18 25.23
C GLY A 167 3.71 -6.19 24.58
N GLN A 168 4.12 -6.49 23.36
CA GLN A 168 5.08 -5.71 22.56
C GLN A 168 4.54 -5.49 21.13
N PHE A 169 3.22 -5.42 20.96
CA PHE A 169 2.62 -5.19 19.65
C PHE A 169 3.01 -3.83 19.09
N ALA A 170 2.91 -2.74 19.86
CA ALA A 170 3.14 -1.38 19.37
C ALA A 170 4.58 -1.23 18.82
N PHE A 171 5.57 -1.64 19.61
CA PHE A 171 6.98 -1.67 19.20
C PHE A 171 7.19 -2.47 17.89
N MET A 172 6.67 -3.71 17.83
CA MET A 172 6.84 -4.55 16.66
C MET A 172 6.06 -4.03 15.45
N HIS A 173 4.87 -3.50 15.66
CA HIS A 173 3.98 -2.99 14.63
C HIS A 173 4.56 -1.76 13.93
N GLU A 174 5.10 -0.80 14.70
CA GLU A 174 5.79 0.36 14.13
C GLU A 174 7.06 -0.07 13.38
N TRP A 175 7.85 -0.99 13.95
CA TRP A 175 9.08 -1.47 13.31
C TRP A 175 8.81 -2.20 11.99
N LEU A 176 7.83 -3.12 11.95
CA LEU A 176 7.45 -3.86 10.74
C LEU A 176 6.97 -2.92 9.63
N PHE A 177 6.25 -1.85 9.97
CA PHE A 177 5.84 -0.85 8.98
C PHE A 177 7.02 -0.02 8.46
N ALA A 178 7.94 0.41 9.32
CA ALA A 178 9.12 1.15 8.90
C ALA A 178 10.08 0.30 8.04
N ASN A 179 10.18 -1.00 8.32
CA ASN A 179 11.10 -1.94 7.67
C ASN A 179 10.42 -2.82 6.62
N ASN A 180 9.28 -2.38 6.07
CA ASN A 180 8.38 -3.20 5.24
C ASN A 180 8.97 -3.78 3.93
N ARG A 181 10.15 -3.33 3.53
CA ARG A 181 10.94 -3.86 2.39
C ARG A 181 12.01 -4.89 2.79
N ALA A 182 12.34 -5.00 4.07
CA ALA A 182 13.45 -5.77 4.61
C ALA A 182 12.98 -6.72 5.74
N LEU A 183 11.88 -7.42 5.49
CA LEU A 183 11.25 -8.33 6.45
C LEU A 183 11.82 -9.75 6.29
N SER A 184 12.63 -10.19 7.25
CA SER A 184 13.20 -11.55 7.29
C SER A 184 13.39 -12.06 8.73
N PRO A 185 13.55 -13.38 8.95
CA PRO A 185 13.83 -13.92 10.28
C PRO A 185 15.08 -13.30 10.94
N GLU A 186 16.13 -13.01 10.16
CA GLU A 186 17.40 -12.47 10.64
C GLU A 186 17.27 -11.01 11.08
N THR A 187 16.58 -10.19 10.29
CA THR A 187 16.35 -8.77 10.60
C THR A 187 15.44 -8.58 11.81
N ILE A 188 14.40 -9.41 11.95
CA ILE A 188 13.56 -9.44 13.14
C ILE A 188 14.36 -9.91 14.36
N ALA A 189 15.13 -11.00 14.24
CA ALA A 189 15.94 -11.52 15.34
C ALA A 189 16.98 -10.50 15.83
N GLN A 190 17.54 -9.68 14.93
CA GLN A 190 18.42 -8.57 15.30
C GLN A 190 17.67 -7.46 16.06
N GLN A 191 16.47 -7.08 15.61
CA GLN A 191 15.70 -5.99 16.22
C GLN A 191 15.20 -6.31 17.64
N ILE A 192 14.76 -7.55 17.90
CA ILE A 192 14.07 -7.89 19.15
C ILE A 192 15.02 -8.17 20.33
N VAL A 193 16.34 -8.16 20.11
CA VAL A 193 17.34 -8.28 21.18
C VAL A 193 17.23 -7.08 22.13
N GLY A 194 16.90 -7.35 23.39
CA GLY A 194 16.75 -6.31 24.42
C GLY A 194 15.40 -5.59 24.43
N ALA A 195 14.50 -5.86 23.48
CA ALA A 195 13.17 -5.26 23.39
C ALA A 195 12.13 -5.86 24.37
N GLY A 196 12.55 -6.67 25.35
CA GLY A 196 11.65 -7.40 26.26
C GLY A 196 10.89 -8.57 25.63
N ILE A 197 11.09 -8.84 24.34
CA ILE A 197 10.50 -9.97 23.60
C ILE A 197 11.37 -11.21 23.79
N ASP A 198 10.75 -12.33 24.18
CA ASP A 198 11.35 -13.66 24.07
C ASP A 198 11.49 -14.03 22.59
N THR A 199 12.73 -13.87 22.11
CA THR A 199 13.16 -14.17 20.74
C THR A 199 12.94 -15.63 20.38
N GLN A 200 13.21 -16.56 21.30
CA GLN A 200 13.09 -17.99 21.03
C GLN A 200 11.61 -18.38 20.92
N ARG A 201 10.76 -17.86 21.81
CA ARG A 201 9.31 -18.03 21.72
C ARG A 201 8.74 -17.44 20.43
N LEU A 202 9.10 -16.19 20.08
CA LEU A 202 8.60 -15.54 18.86
C LEU A 202 8.98 -16.33 17.61
N LEU A 203 10.26 -16.70 17.47
CA LEU A 203 10.71 -17.47 16.30
C LEU A 203 10.08 -18.87 16.26
N ALA A 204 9.81 -19.49 17.40
CA ALA A 204 9.08 -20.76 17.46
C ALA A 204 7.59 -20.63 17.07
N GLU A 205 6.88 -19.60 17.54
CA GLU A 205 5.49 -19.35 17.15
C GLU A 205 5.37 -19.08 15.64
N VAL A 206 6.28 -18.27 15.09
CA VAL A 206 6.29 -17.93 13.66
C VAL A 206 6.68 -19.13 12.79
N SER A 207 7.74 -19.86 13.12
CA SER A 207 8.20 -21.01 12.32
C SER A 207 7.24 -22.21 12.35
N ASN A 208 6.46 -22.38 13.41
CA ASN A 208 5.43 -23.41 13.50
C ASN A 208 4.06 -22.96 12.94
N ASN A 209 3.98 -21.78 12.30
CA ASN A 209 2.73 -21.20 11.78
C ASN A 209 1.62 -21.06 12.85
N PHE A 210 1.97 -20.83 14.12
CA PHE A 210 1.03 -20.80 15.25
C PHE A 210 -0.10 -19.77 15.06
N HIS A 211 0.22 -18.62 14.46
CA HIS A 211 -0.72 -17.52 14.21
C HIS A 211 -1.48 -17.64 12.87
N ALA A 212 -1.25 -18.69 12.07
CA ALA A 212 -1.83 -18.78 10.73
C ALA A 212 -3.37 -18.84 10.73
N GLU A 213 -3.97 -19.61 11.63
CA GLU A 213 -5.45 -19.68 11.76
C GLU A 213 -6.05 -18.30 12.04
N ARG A 214 -5.41 -17.49 12.89
CA ARG A 214 -5.84 -16.13 13.21
C ARG A 214 -5.71 -15.19 12.00
N VAL A 215 -4.60 -15.26 11.27
CA VAL A 215 -4.42 -14.45 10.04
C VAL A 215 -5.45 -14.81 8.99
N GLU A 216 -5.71 -16.10 8.74
CA GLU A 216 -6.74 -16.52 7.78
C GLU A 216 -8.16 -16.18 8.27
N ALA A 217 -8.43 -16.20 9.59
CA ALA A 217 -9.70 -15.75 10.15
C ALA A 217 -9.94 -14.24 9.95
N ASP A 218 -8.91 -13.39 10.14
CA ASP A 218 -9.01 -11.95 9.85
C ASP A 218 -9.20 -11.67 8.35
N ILE A 219 -8.54 -12.44 7.48
CA ILE A 219 -8.72 -12.37 6.02
C ILE A 219 -10.16 -12.77 5.66
N ALA A 220 -10.64 -13.93 6.11
CA ALA A 220 -11.99 -14.42 5.81
C ALA A 220 -13.07 -13.45 6.33
N PHE A 221 -12.89 -12.92 7.54
CA PHE A 221 -13.77 -11.91 8.11
C PHE A 221 -13.76 -10.62 7.27
N GLY A 222 -12.59 -10.07 6.95
CA GLY A 222 -12.51 -8.89 6.08
C GLY A 222 -13.16 -9.13 4.71
N GLN A 223 -12.96 -10.31 4.13
CA GLN A 223 -13.59 -10.70 2.87
C GLN A 223 -15.12 -10.72 2.96
N ALA A 224 -15.69 -11.15 4.10
CA ALA A 224 -17.11 -11.11 4.41
C ALA A 224 -17.68 -9.68 4.61
N PHE A 225 -16.83 -8.67 4.80
CA PHE A 225 -17.21 -7.24 4.73
C PHE A 225 -16.78 -6.57 3.41
N ALA A 226 -16.60 -7.38 2.36
CA ALA A 226 -16.15 -6.95 1.04
C ALA A 226 -14.82 -6.17 1.05
N VAL A 227 -13.94 -6.40 2.03
CA VAL A 227 -12.54 -5.95 1.96
C VAL A 227 -11.86 -6.72 0.83
N ARG A 228 -11.20 -5.97 -0.06
CA ARG A 228 -10.51 -6.46 -1.27
C ARG A 228 -9.15 -5.77 -1.49
N SER A 229 -8.77 -4.87 -0.59
CA SER A 229 -7.59 -4.02 -0.68
C SER A 229 -7.29 -3.41 0.68
N THR A 230 -6.01 -3.26 1.02
CA THR A 230 -5.58 -2.55 2.22
C THR A 230 -5.12 -1.13 1.90
N PRO A 231 -5.31 -0.17 2.83
CA PRO A 231 -6.11 -0.31 4.03
C PRO A 231 -7.60 -0.24 3.69
N SER A 232 -8.40 -0.98 4.45
CA SER A 232 -9.85 -0.74 4.58
C SER A 232 -10.16 -0.64 6.06
N PHE A 233 -11.01 0.28 6.46
CA PHE A 233 -11.25 0.55 7.89
C PHE A 233 -12.71 0.91 8.14
N PHE A 234 -13.15 0.69 9.37
CA PHE A 234 -14.51 0.93 9.80
C PHE A 234 -14.52 1.80 11.04
N VAL A 235 -15.20 2.95 10.99
CA VAL A 235 -15.36 3.83 12.17
C VAL A 235 -16.76 3.58 12.72
N ASN A 236 -16.86 2.96 13.91
CA ASN A 236 -18.15 2.58 14.51
C ASN A 236 -19.08 1.84 13.51
N GLY A 237 -18.50 0.92 12.73
CA GLY A 237 -19.19 0.13 11.70
C GLY A 237 -19.38 0.81 10.34
N ARG A 238 -19.14 2.12 10.19
CA ARG A 238 -19.22 2.82 8.87
C ARG A 238 -18.03 2.42 7.99
N PRO A 239 -18.22 1.95 6.75
CA PRO A 239 -17.14 1.42 5.91
C PRO A 239 -16.35 2.50 5.16
N PHE A 240 -15.03 2.42 5.22
CA PHE A 240 -14.11 3.28 4.48
C PHE A 240 -12.97 2.47 3.85
N ARG A 241 -12.37 3.01 2.79
CA ARG A 241 -11.33 2.36 1.97
C ARG A 241 -10.25 3.35 1.59
N GLY A 242 -9.05 2.81 1.36
CA GLY A 242 -7.86 3.55 0.94
C GLY A 242 -7.20 4.31 2.09
N ALA A 243 -5.96 4.75 1.87
CA ALA A 243 -5.36 5.75 2.74
C ALA A 243 -6.13 7.07 2.59
N ARG A 244 -6.52 7.66 3.72
CA ARG A 244 -7.15 8.98 3.80
C ARG A 244 -6.28 9.90 4.63
N SER A 245 -6.46 11.20 4.45
CA SER A 245 -5.76 12.22 5.24
C SER A 245 -6.22 12.23 6.70
N LEU A 246 -5.39 12.81 7.58
CA LEU A 246 -5.75 13.03 8.97
C LEU A 246 -7.03 13.86 9.11
N GLU A 247 -7.21 14.88 8.28
CA GLU A 247 -8.40 15.75 8.30
C GLU A 247 -9.69 14.99 7.95
N GLU A 248 -9.67 14.14 6.93
CA GLU A 248 -10.84 13.32 6.55
C GLU A 248 -11.23 12.33 7.64
N VAL A 249 -10.25 11.60 8.21
CA VAL A 249 -10.54 10.60 9.25
C VAL A 249 -10.95 11.30 10.55
N ASP A 250 -10.35 12.44 10.88
CA ASP A 250 -10.75 13.28 12.01
C ASP A 250 -12.18 13.85 11.87
N ALA A 251 -12.59 14.26 10.67
CA ALA A 251 -13.97 14.67 10.41
C ALA A 251 -14.94 13.50 10.70
N ILE A 252 -14.65 12.31 10.21
CA ILE A 252 -15.44 11.10 10.47
C ILE A 252 -15.46 10.75 11.97
N VAL A 253 -14.32 10.84 12.67
CA VAL A 253 -14.27 10.63 14.13
C VAL A 253 -15.14 11.65 14.86
N ARG A 254 -15.08 12.94 14.49
CA ARG A 254 -15.94 13.98 15.10
C ARG A 254 -17.43 13.72 14.87
N GLU A 255 -17.84 13.31 13.67
CA GLU A 255 -19.22 12.89 13.39
C GLU A 255 -19.66 11.72 14.31
N GLU A 256 -18.82 10.70 14.45
CA GLU A 256 -19.13 9.54 15.30
C GLU A 256 -19.14 9.86 16.79
N LEU A 257 -18.35 10.84 17.23
CA LEU A 257 -18.41 11.37 18.58
C LEU A 257 -19.74 12.10 18.85
N LEU A 258 -20.34 12.76 17.86
CA LEU A 258 -21.70 13.33 18.00
C LEU A 258 -22.78 12.23 18.10
N VAL A 259 -22.64 11.12 17.38
CA VAL A 259 -23.54 9.95 17.52
C VAL A 259 -23.41 9.36 18.94
N ALA A 260 -22.19 9.18 19.42
CA ALA A 260 -21.92 8.72 20.79
C ALA A 260 -22.51 9.68 21.85
N GLU A 261 -22.33 10.98 21.69
CA GLU A 261 -22.87 12.01 22.60
C GLU A 261 -24.41 12.00 22.63
N ARG A 262 -25.08 11.80 21.49
CA ARG A 262 -26.55 11.61 21.44
C ARG A 262 -27.00 10.37 22.22
N LEU A 263 -26.29 9.25 22.09
CA LEU A 263 -26.59 8.02 22.83
C LEU A 263 -26.42 8.22 24.34
N LEU A 264 -25.35 8.88 24.77
CA LEU A 264 -25.11 9.22 26.18
C LEU A 264 -26.22 10.13 26.75
N GLN A 265 -26.63 11.16 25.99
CA GLN A 265 -27.72 12.06 26.39
C GLN A 265 -29.08 11.33 26.46
N ALA A 266 -29.29 10.31 25.63
CA ALA A 266 -30.47 9.43 25.69
C ALA A 266 -30.39 8.35 26.80
N GLY A 267 -29.34 8.37 27.64
CA GLY A 267 -29.20 7.48 28.80
C GLY A 267 -28.43 6.18 28.54
N ALA A 268 -27.75 6.04 27.39
CA ALA A 268 -26.84 4.92 27.19
C ALA A 268 -25.66 4.98 28.18
N PRO A 269 -25.33 3.88 28.90
CA PRO A 269 -24.11 3.81 29.67
C PRO A 269 -22.86 3.93 28.77
N PRO A 270 -21.78 4.63 29.17
CA PRO A 270 -20.61 4.87 28.31
C PRO A 270 -19.94 3.61 27.75
N ASP A 271 -19.90 2.54 28.54
CA ASP A 271 -19.39 1.21 28.19
C ASP A 271 -20.27 0.45 27.18
N GLN A 272 -21.53 0.89 27.00
CA GLN A 272 -22.47 0.30 26.04
C GLN A 272 -22.55 1.04 24.71
N VAL A 273 -21.93 2.22 24.57
CA VAL A 273 -22.10 3.09 23.38
C VAL A 273 -21.74 2.35 22.09
N TRP A 274 -20.53 1.81 21.99
CA TRP A 274 -20.09 1.05 20.81
C TRP A 274 -20.97 -0.20 20.56
N ALA A 275 -21.32 -0.93 21.63
CA ALA A 275 -22.13 -2.14 21.53
C ALA A 275 -23.53 -1.84 20.98
N ARG A 276 -24.13 -0.71 21.39
CA ARG A 276 -25.44 -0.25 20.90
C ARG A 276 -25.38 0.20 19.44
N ILE A 277 -24.28 0.82 19.01
CA ILE A 277 -24.04 1.14 17.59
C ILE A 277 -23.97 -0.14 16.75
N LEU A 278 -23.26 -1.18 17.22
CA LEU A 278 -23.21 -2.46 16.51
C LEU A 278 -24.54 -3.24 16.57
N ALA A 279 -25.30 -3.16 17.66
CA ALA A 279 -26.63 -3.77 17.74
C ALA A 279 -27.58 -3.22 16.65
N ALA A 280 -27.53 -1.90 16.40
CA ALA A 280 -28.25 -1.24 15.32
C ALA A 280 -27.66 -1.49 13.91
N SER A 281 -26.42 -1.99 13.82
CA SER A 281 -25.72 -2.24 12.55
C SER A 281 -26.17 -3.53 11.87
N ALA A 282 -25.94 -3.65 10.56
CA ALA A 282 -26.22 -4.87 9.81
C ALA A 282 -25.26 -6.01 10.20
N ALA A 283 -25.80 -7.22 10.32
CA ALA A 283 -25.00 -8.44 10.43
C ALA A 283 -24.21 -8.70 9.15
N GLU A 284 -23.03 -9.30 9.31
CA GLU A 284 -22.07 -9.80 8.31
C GLU A 284 -22.58 -9.94 6.86
N ARG A 285 -21.84 -9.36 5.91
CA ARG A 285 -22.34 -9.12 4.56
C ARG A 285 -22.18 -10.34 3.63
N ALA A 286 -23.13 -11.27 3.74
CA ALA A 286 -23.21 -12.46 2.88
C ALA A 286 -23.78 -12.25 1.46
N ALA A 287 -23.80 -11.02 0.94
CA ALA A 287 -24.20 -10.73 -0.45
C ALA A 287 -23.41 -9.55 -1.07
N ASP A 288 -22.84 -9.78 -2.26
CA ASP A 288 -22.20 -8.72 -3.06
C ASP A 288 -23.21 -7.75 -3.71
N VAL A 289 -24.52 -7.96 -3.51
CA VAL A 289 -25.56 -6.99 -3.84
C VAL A 289 -25.47 -5.80 -2.89
N ARG A 290 -24.74 -4.76 -3.32
CA ARG A 290 -24.97 -3.39 -2.84
C ARG A 290 -26.48 -3.10 -2.98
N PRO A 291 -27.17 -2.52 -1.98
CA PRO A 291 -28.54 -2.08 -2.21
C PRO A 291 -28.55 -1.22 -3.49
N THR A 292 -29.53 -1.45 -4.37
CA THR A 292 -29.59 -0.83 -5.71
C THR A 292 -29.83 0.67 -5.66
N THR A 293 -29.96 1.25 -4.47
CA THR A 293 -29.46 2.60 -4.20
C THR A 293 -27.96 2.65 -4.46
N THR A 294 -27.59 2.88 -5.73
CA THR A 294 -26.32 3.52 -6.10
C THR A 294 -26.05 4.59 -5.04
N PRO A 295 -24.99 4.47 -4.21
CA PRO A 295 -24.70 5.52 -3.24
C PRO A 295 -24.53 6.80 -4.01
N ALA A 296 -25.10 7.89 -3.47
CA ALA A 296 -25.10 9.20 -4.10
C ALA A 296 -23.69 9.43 -4.69
N PRO A 297 -23.57 9.56 -6.02
CA PRO A 297 -22.26 9.68 -6.63
C PRO A 297 -21.60 10.96 -6.06
N PRO A 298 -20.27 10.96 -5.89
CA PRO A 298 -19.57 11.96 -5.10
C PRO A 298 -19.94 13.38 -5.56
N PRO A 299 -19.95 14.38 -4.65
CA PRO A 299 -20.29 15.74 -5.03
C PRO A 299 -19.43 16.18 -6.21
N ILE A 300 -20.06 16.76 -7.23
CA ILE A 300 -19.41 17.04 -8.50
C ILE A 300 -18.23 17.99 -8.25
N PRO A 301 -17.02 17.62 -8.72
CA PRO A 301 -15.86 18.51 -8.66
C PRO A 301 -16.19 19.89 -9.22
N THR A 302 -15.75 20.96 -8.55
CA THR A 302 -15.97 22.34 -9.01
C THR A 302 -14.71 22.95 -9.64
N GLN A 303 -13.54 22.40 -9.35
CA GLN A 303 -12.26 22.86 -9.86
C GLN A 303 -12.04 22.38 -11.30
N ARG A 304 -11.74 23.32 -12.21
CA ARG A 304 -11.36 23.05 -13.59
C ARG A 304 -9.88 23.35 -13.82
N PHE A 305 -9.24 22.49 -14.60
CA PHE A 305 -7.85 22.61 -15.03
C PHE A 305 -7.74 22.71 -16.55
N ALA A 306 -6.70 23.41 -17.04
CA ALA A 306 -6.42 23.55 -18.46
C ALA A 306 -5.63 22.32 -18.96
N THR A 307 -6.31 21.32 -19.50
CA THR A 307 -5.77 19.98 -19.77
C THR A 307 -4.75 19.86 -20.92
N GLN A 308 -4.65 20.87 -21.79
CA GLN A 308 -3.73 20.95 -22.94
C GLN A 308 -3.63 19.62 -23.74
N LEU A 309 -4.72 19.26 -24.43
CA LEU A 309 -4.86 17.94 -25.08
C LEU A 309 -4.13 17.80 -26.43
N SER A 310 -3.68 18.91 -27.02
CA SER A 310 -3.05 18.92 -28.34
C SER A 310 -1.77 18.08 -28.36
N GLY A 311 -1.69 17.09 -29.27
CA GLY A 311 -0.52 16.23 -29.41
C GLY A 311 -0.41 15.10 -28.39
N LEU A 312 -1.48 14.83 -27.62
CA LEU A 312 -1.63 13.61 -26.83
C LEU A 312 -2.30 12.50 -27.66
N PRO A 313 -2.06 11.22 -27.36
CA PRO A 313 -2.83 10.12 -27.92
C PRO A 313 -4.32 10.25 -27.61
N GLU A 314 -5.18 10.13 -28.63
CA GLU A 314 -6.63 10.23 -28.50
C GLU A 314 -7.36 8.98 -29.03
N ARG A 315 -8.42 8.55 -28.35
CA ARG A 315 -9.30 7.44 -28.76
C ARG A 315 -10.75 7.80 -28.48
N GLY A 316 -11.60 7.74 -29.50
CA GLY A 316 -13.03 8.05 -29.39
C GLY A 316 -13.52 8.88 -30.56
N ALA A 317 -14.36 9.88 -30.27
CA ALA A 317 -14.93 10.78 -31.27
C ALA A 317 -13.91 11.79 -31.81
N ASN A 318 -13.94 12.06 -33.13
CA ASN A 318 -13.09 13.06 -33.78
C ASN A 318 -13.46 14.52 -33.46
N LYS A 319 -14.63 14.75 -32.84
CA LYS A 319 -15.14 16.06 -32.39
C LYS A 319 -15.89 15.89 -31.08
N PRO A 320 -15.19 15.55 -29.99
CA PRO A 320 -15.81 15.20 -28.73
C PRO A 320 -16.44 16.44 -28.07
N LYS A 321 -17.66 16.30 -27.55
CA LYS A 321 -18.25 17.20 -26.55
C LYS A 321 -17.63 16.96 -25.16
N ILE A 322 -17.20 15.71 -24.92
CA ILE A 322 -16.63 15.23 -23.67
C ILE A 322 -15.20 14.75 -23.90
N GLN A 323 -14.26 15.48 -23.33
CA GLN A 323 -12.84 15.18 -23.38
C GLN A 323 -12.41 14.65 -22.01
N ILE A 324 -11.98 13.39 -21.93
CA ILE A 324 -11.46 12.79 -20.70
C ILE A 324 -9.95 12.64 -20.84
N LEU A 325 -9.18 13.49 -20.14
CA LEU A 325 -7.75 13.26 -19.96
C LEU A 325 -7.52 12.25 -18.83
N MET A 326 -6.62 11.31 -19.02
CA MET A 326 -6.08 10.43 -17.98
C MET A 326 -4.58 10.71 -17.80
N CYS A 327 -4.19 11.25 -16.65
CA CYS A 327 -2.82 11.13 -16.12
C CYS A 327 -2.67 9.71 -15.57
N GLY A 328 -1.83 8.89 -16.20
CA GLY A 328 -1.83 7.45 -15.98
C GLY A 328 -0.46 6.79 -15.99
N ASP A 329 -0.39 5.63 -15.35
CA ASP A 329 0.80 4.82 -15.18
C ASP A 329 0.53 3.36 -15.55
N PHE A 330 1.31 2.81 -16.49
CA PHE A 330 1.18 1.43 -16.97
C PHE A 330 1.44 0.35 -15.92
N ASP A 331 2.04 0.66 -14.77
CA ASP A 331 2.23 -0.29 -13.67
C ASP A 331 1.22 -0.11 -12.53
N CYS A 332 0.43 0.97 -12.57
CA CYS A 332 -0.57 1.23 -11.54
C CYS A 332 -1.79 0.28 -11.70
N PRO A 333 -2.13 -0.53 -10.68
CA PRO A 333 -3.27 -1.45 -10.76
C PRO A 333 -4.61 -0.72 -10.72
N PHE A 334 -4.65 0.54 -10.28
CA PHE A 334 -5.85 1.39 -10.35
C PHE A 334 -6.05 1.93 -11.79
N CYS A 335 -4.96 2.25 -12.50
CA CYS A 335 -5.02 2.62 -13.92
C CYS A 335 -5.55 1.45 -14.75
N GLN A 336 -5.01 0.24 -14.52
CA GLN A 336 -5.48 -0.99 -15.15
C GLN A 336 -6.99 -1.19 -14.97
N ARG A 337 -7.52 -1.13 -13.75
CA ARG A 337 -8.97 -1.29 -13.51
C ARG A 337 -9.83 -0.24 -14.21
N SER A 338 -9.31 0.97 -14.37
CA SER A 338 -10.05 2.06 -15.03
C SER A 338 -10.17 1.88 -16.54
N THR A 339 -9.34 1.03 -17.17
CA THR A 339 -9.44 0.74 -18.62
C THR A 339 -10.83 0.22 -19.01
N ALA A 340 -11.41 -0.67 -18.20
CA ALA A 340 -12.77 -1.17 -18.42
C ALA A 340 -13.83 -0.06 -18.32
N THR A 341 -13.69 0.85 -17.35
CA THR A 341 -14.56 2.03 -17.21
C THR A 341 -14.48 2.96 -18.42
N LEU A 342 -13.26 3.28 -18.88
CA LEU A 342 -13.04 4.10 -20.07
C LEU A 342 -13.58 3.43 -21.34
N GLN A 343 -13.39 2.12 -21.47
CA GLN A 343 -13.91 1.34 -22.60
C GLN A 343 -15.44 1.34 -22.63
N GLN A 344 -16.11 1.24 -21.48
CA GLN A 344 -17.57 1.32 -21.37
C GLN A 344 -18.06 2.73 -21.72
N LEU A 345 -17.45 3.79 -21.17
CA LEU A 345 -17.78 5.19 -21.50
C LEU A 345 -17.62 5.50 -23.00
N LEU A 346 -16.59 4.96 -23.65
CA LEU A 346 -16.37 5.08 -25.10
C LEU A 346 -17.43 4.35 -25.94
N GLN A 347 -18.09 3.32 -25.39
CA GLN A 347 -19.21 2.63 -26.03
C GLN A 347 -20.53 3.36 -25.83
N ASP A 348 -20.80 3.80 -24.59
CA ASP A 348 -22.07 4.43 -24.22
C ASP A 348 -22.20 5.85 -24.80
N HIS A 349 -21.11 6.63 -24.82
CA HIS A 349 -21.08 7.99 -25.38
C HIS A 349 -20.42 8.05 -26.77
N LYS A 350 -20.62 6.99 -27.55
CA LYS A 350 -20.01 6.83 -28.88
C LYS A 350 -20.38 7.99 -29.82
N GLY A 351 -19.37 8.78 -30.20
CA GLY A 351 -19.53 9.92 -31.11
C GLY A 351 -19.49 11.29 -30.40
N ASP A 352 -19.68 11.32 -29.08
CA ASP A 352 -19.59 12.53 -28.26
C ASP A 352 -18.39 12.54 -27.30
N LEU A 353 -17.79 11.39 -26.99
CA LEU A 353 -16.69 11.25 -26.04
C LEU A 353 -15.36 10.85 -26.70
N ALA A 354 -14.25 11.44 -26.23
CA ALA A 354 -12.90 10.97 -26.51
C ALA A 354 -12.05 10.92 -25.23
N VAL A 355 -11.18 9.92 -25.16
CA VAL A 355 -10.20 9.73 -24.08
C VAL A 355 -8.81 10.10 -24.60
N TYR A 356 -8.10 10.89 -23.79
CA TYR A 356 -6.72 11.32 -24.00
C TYR A 356 -5.84 10.72 -22.91
N PHE A 357 -4.60 10.35 -23.24
CA PHE A 357 -3.64 9.87 -22.25
C PHE A 357 -2.46 10.83 -22.10
N ARG A 358 -2.00 11.02 -20.85
CA ARG A 358 -0.75 11.71 -20.54
C ARG A 358 0.10 10.84 -19.62
N HIS A 359 1.36 10.65 -19.99
CA HIS A 359 2.32 9.83 -19.26
C HIS A 359 2.57 10.41 -17.87
N HIS A 360 2.28 9.63 -16.83
CA HIS A 360 2.59 9.99 -15.44
C HIS A 360 3.15 8.78 -14.66
N PRO A 361 4.37 8.31 -14.98
CA PRO A 361 5.00 7.20 -14.27
C PRO A 361 5.36 7.61 -12.84
N LEU A 362 4.88 6.86 -11.85
CA LEU A 362 5.16 7.13 -10.44
C LEU A 362 6.52 6.55 -10.04
N ALA A 363 7.34 7.32 -9.33
CA ALA A 363 8.73 6.96 -9.00
C ALA A 363 8.90 5.63 -8.22
N PHE A 364 7.84 5.12 -7.59
CA PHE A 364 7.86 3.83 -6.89
C PHE A 364 7.52 2.61 -7.77
N HIS A 365 7.04 2.81 -9.00
CA HIS A 365 6.90 1.77 -10.01
C HIS A 365 8.17 1.71 -10.87
N THR A 366 9.18 0.97 -10.38
CA THR A 366 10.51 0.91 -10.99
C THR A 366 10.53 0.41 -12.44
N THR A 367 9.52 -0.37 -12.84
CA THR A 367 9.36 -0.90 -14.21
C THR A 367 8.51 -0.02 -15.14
N ALA A 368 7.79 0.97 -14.60
CA ALA A 368 6.86 1.79 -15.39
C ALA A 368 7.58 2.51 -16.51
N ARG A 369 8.77 3.07 -16.25
CA ARG A 369 9.51 3.85 -17.25
C ARG A 369 9.75 3.09 -18.56
N ALA A 370 10.01 1.78 -18.49
CA ALA A 370 10.18 0.94 -19.67
C ALA A 370 8.86 0.81 -20.48
N ALA A 371 7.73 0.59 -19.80
CA ALA A 371 6.41 0.56 -20.43
C ALA A 371 6.01 1.92 -21.05
N HIS A 372 6.32 3.03 -20.39
CA HIS A 372 6.06 4.37 -20.93
C HIS A 372 6.91 4.64 -22.19
N ARG A 373 8.19 4.26 -22.21
CA ARG A 373 9.04 4.31 -23.42
C ARG A 373 8.47 3.47 -24.56
N ALA A 374 8.01 2.25 -24.27
CA ALA A 374 7.37 1.38 -25.27
C ALA A 374 6.08 1.99 -25.85
N ALA A 375 5.25 2.62 -25.03
CA ALA A 375 4.07 3.32 -25.48
C ALA A 375 4.38 4.53 -26.39
N VAL A 376 5.39 5.35 -26.05
CA VAL A 376 5.86 6.45 -26.94
C VAL A 376 6.43 5.91 -28.26
N ALA A 377 7.25 4.85 -28.20
CA ALA A 377 7.82 4.23 -29.40
C ALA A 377 6.76 3.57 -30.31
N ALA A 378 5.62 3.16 -29.75
CA ALA A 378 4.44 2.72 -30.50
C ALA A 378 3.61 3.90 -31.04
N GLU A 379 3.46 4.99 -30.28
CA GLU A 379 2.79 6.22 -30.70
C GLU A 379 3.46 6.86 -31.92
N ASN A 380 4.80 6.92 -31.92
CA ASN A 380 5.60 7.37 -33.07
C ASN A 380 5.26 6.61 -34.37
N GLN A 381 4.69 5.41 -34.25
CA GLN A 381 4.29 4.53 -35.34
C GLN A 381 2.76 4.43 -35.51
N GLY A 382 1.99 5.29 -34.82
CA GLY A 382 0.52 5.34 -34.89
C GLY A 382 -0.21 4.25 -34.07
N GLN A 383 0.50 3.49 -33.25
CA GLN A 383 -0.02 2.31 -32.52
C GLN A 383 -0.03 2.50 -31.00
N PHE A 384 -0.21 3.73 -30.51
CA PHE A 384 -0.28 3.99 -29.07
C PHE A 384 -1.36 3.14 -28.39
N TRP A 385 -2.60 3.13 -28.89
CA TRP A 385 -3.70 2.46 -28.20
C TRP A 385 -3.59 0.93 -28.16
N PRO A 386 -3.19 0.23 -29.23
CA PRO A 386 -2.90 -1.20 -29.14
C PRO A 386 -1.75 -1.53 -28.18
N MET A 387 -0.72 -0.67 -28.08
CA MET A 387 0.34 -0.82 -27.07
C MET A 387 -0.16 -0.53 -25.65
N PHE A 388 -0.98 0.52 -25.46
CA PHE A 388 -1.64 0.84 -24.19
C PHE A 388 -2.47 -0.35 -23.69
N ASP A 389 -3.30 -0.93 -24.56
CA ASP A 389 -4.17 -2.05 -24.21
C ASP A 389 -3.32 -3.30 -23.86
N ALA A 390 -2.23 -3.56 -24.60
CA ALA A 390 -1.28 -4.65 -24.29
C ALA A 390 -0.54 -4.47 -22.95
N LEU A 391 -0.04 -3.26 -22.66
CA LEU A 391 0.70 -2.93 -21.44
C LEU A 391 -0.15 -3.05 -20.17
N TYR A 392 -1.45 -2.76 -20.25
CA TYR A 392 -2.40 -2.99 -19.16
C TYR A 392 -2.92 -4.43 -19.09
N ALA A 393 -3.03 -5.13 -20.22
CA ALA A 393 -3.36 -6.56 -20.23
C ALA A 393 -2.28 -7.40 -19.52
N ASN A 394 -1.02 -6.96 -19.54
CA ASN A 394 0.07 -7.63 -18.82
C ASN A 394 1.00 -6.64 -18.12
N GLN A 395 0.75 -6.39 -16.82
CA GLN A 395 1.58 -5.47 -16.02
C GLN A 395 2.90 -6.07 -15.49
N LYS A 396 3.17 -7.36 -15.72
CA LYS A 396 4.36 -8.05 -15.18
C LYS A 396 5.52 -8.16 -16.18
N GLN A 397 5.23 -8.06 -17.47
CA GLN A 397 6.21 -8.17 -18.55
C GLN A 397 6.72 -6.79 -18.93
N ARG A 398 8.00 -6.53 -18.65
CA ARG A 398 8.58 -5.17 -18.58
C ARG A 398 10.04 -5.08 -19.00
N SER A 399 10.70 -6.20 -19.28
CA SER A 399 12.04 -6.21 -19.86
C SER A 399 12.01 -5.77 -21.34
N ASP A 400 13.14 -5.27 -21.84
CA ASP A 400 13.27 -4.83 -23.23
C ASP A 400 12.85 -5.92 -24.24
N ALA A 401 13.17 -7.19 -23.95
CA ALA A 401 12.80 -8.33 -24.79
C ALA A 401 11.28 -8.57 -24.81
N GLU A 402 10.61 -8.49 -23.65
CA GLU A 402 9.16 -8.66 -23.55
C GLU A 402 8.40 -7.52 -24.22
N LEU A 403 8.85 -6.26 -24.02
CA LEU A 403 8.27 -5.08 -24.65
C LEU A 403 8.47 -5.09 -26.18
N GLU A 404 9.63 -5.59 -26.63
CA GLU A 404 9.88 -5.84 -28.05
C GLU A 404 8.98 -6.96 -28.62
N ASP A 405 8.73 -8.02 -27.86
CA ASP A 405 7.83 -9.10 -28.28
C ASP A 405 6.37 -8.64 -28.35
N MET A 406 5.91 -7.79 -27.42
CA MET A 406 4.63 -7.07 -27.57
C MET A 406 4.64 -6.22 -28.85
N ALA A 407 5.73 -5.49 -29.12
CA ALA A 407 5.82 -4.68 -30.33
C ALA A 407 5.77 -5.51 -31.63
N LYS A 408 6.39 -6.70 -31.65
CA LYS A 408 6.31 -7.66 -32.76
C LYS A 408 4.87 -8.15 -32.98
N GLN A 409 4.17 -8.49 -31.91
CA GLN A 409 2.78 -8.95 -31.96
C GLN A 409 1.84 -7.86 -32.51
N LEU A 410 2.15 -6.58 -32.24
CA LEU A 410 1.44 -5.42 -32.77
C LEU A 410 1.89 -4.98 -34.19
N GLY A 411 2.86 -5.68 -34.79
CA GLY A 411 3.34 -5.41 -36.16
C GLY A 411 4.18 -4.13 -36.30
N LEU A 412 4.80 -3.65 -35.22
CA LEU A 412 5.66 -2.46 -35.22
C LEU A 412 7.01 -2.73 -35.92
N ASP A 413 7.62 -1.70 -36.51
CA ASP A 413 9.00 -1.78 -36.97
C ASP A 413 9.91 -1.85 -35.74
N ILE A 414 10.52 -3.01 -35.53
CA ILE A 414 11.36 -3.29 -34.37
C ILE A 414 12.69 -2.52 -34.38
N LYS A 415 13.24 -2.19 -35.55
CA LYS A 415 14.45 -1.36 -35.62
C LYS A 415 14.12 0.07 -35.21
N ARG A 416 12.97 0.59 -35.66
CA ARG A 416 12.46 1.89 -35.23
C ARG A 416 12.09 1.88 -33.74
N PHE A 417 11.38 0.86 -33.27
CA PHE A 417 10.94 0.74 -31.88
C PHE A 417 12.12 0.76 -30.89
N ARG A 418 13.16 -0.05 -31.14
CA ARG A 418 14.40 -0.05 -30.34
C ARG A 418 15.10 1.32 -30.32
N ARG A 419 15.18 1.98 -31.48
CA ARG A 419 15.75 3.34 -31.58
C ARG A 419 14.94 4.33 -30.77
N ASP A 420 13.62 4.32 -30.92
CA ASP A 420 12.72 5.28 -30.29
C ASP A 420 12.65 5.06 -28.76
N ILE A 421 12.73 3.81 -28.25
CA ILE A 421 12.89 3.52 -26.81
C ILE A 421 14.22 4.05 -26.24
N ALA A 422 15.30 4.01 -27.02
CA ALA A 422 16.63 4.42 -26.60
C ALA A 422 16.94 5.92 -26.85
N ASP A 423 16.03 6.67 -27.47
CA ASP A 423 16.19 8.11 -27.72
C ASP A 423 15.91 8.91 -26.43
N PRO A 424 16.86 9.74 -25.95
CA PRO A 424 16.64 10.62 -24.80
C PRO A 424 15.39 11.49 -24.91
N LYS A 425 14.95 11.84 -26.13
CA LYS A 425 13.72 12.61 -26.36
C LYS A 425 12.45 11.88 -25.94
N THR A 426 12.47 10.55 -25.93
CA THR A 426 11.36 9.76 -25.39
C THR A 426 11.28 9.92 -23.88
N ASP A 427 12.42 9.97 -23.19
CA ASP A 427 12.47 10.27 -21.76
C ASP A 427 12.05 11.71 -21.45
N GLU A 428 12.59 12.69 -22.17
CA GLU A 428 12.21 14.11 -22.06
C GLU A 428 10.69 14.29 -22.19
N ARG A 429 10.07 13.68 -23.21
CA ARG A 429 8.62 13.74 -23.43
C ARG A 429 7.79 13.09 -22.32
N ILE A 430 8.31 12.02 -21.69
CA ILE A 430 7.66 11.37 -20.54
C ILE A 430 7.75 12.29 -19.32
N ASP A 431 8.91 12.90 -19.07
CA ASP A 431 9.14 13.80 -17.93
C ASP A 431 8.34 15.11 -18.05
N GLU A 432 8.27 15.72 -19.24
CA GLU A 432 7.42 16.88 -19.52
C GLU A 432 5.94 16.58 -19.26
N GLN A 433 5.46 15.40 -19.68
CA GLN A 433 4.08 14.99 -19.47
C GLN A 433 3.77 14.70 -17.99
N ALA A 434 4.71 14.07 -17.27
CA ALA A 434 4.59 13.79 -15.85
C ALA A 434 4.60 15.08 -15.02
N ALA A 435 5.55 15.98 -15.30
CA ALA A 435 5.63 17.29 -14.66
C ALA A 435 4.35 18.10 -14.85
N PHE A 436 3.76 18.10 -16.06
CA PHE A 436 2.49 18.77 -16.31
C PHE A 436 1.32 18.18 -15.51
N CYS A 437 1.26 16.84 -15.38
CA CYS A 437 0.27 16.19 -14.52
C CYS A 437 0.41 16.66 -13.05
N GLU A 438 1.63 16.74 -12.53
CA GLU A 438 1.86 17.10 -11.12
C GLU A 438 1.73 18.59 -10.84
N GLN A 439 2.26 19.45 -11.72
CA GLN A 439 2.45 20.89 -11.45
C GLN A 439 1.29 21.74 -11.97
N ASP A 440 0.81 21.47 -13.19
CA ASP A 440 -0.27 22.24 -13.83
C ASP A 440 -1.67 21.68 -13.53
N LEU A 441 -1.77 20.37 -13.28
CA LEU A 441 -3.04 19.66 -13.07
C LEU A 441 -3.28 19.16 -11.62
N ASP A 442 -2.32 19.37 -10.70
CA ASP A 442 -2.34 18.88 -9.30
C ASP A 442 -2.65 17.37 -9.16
N ALA A 443 -2.28 16.56 -10.17
CA ALA A 443 -2.46 15.12 -10.14
C ALA A 443 -1.42 14.48 -9.21
N LYS A 444 -1.76 14.35 -7.93
CA LYS A 444 -0.90 13.77 -6.87
C LYS A 444 -0.74 12.23 -6.94
N GLY A 445 -1.14 11.61 -8.05
CA GLY A 445 -1.07 10.16 -8.26
C GLY A 445 -1.93 9.70 -9.43
N THR A 446 -1.86 8.40 -9.72
CA THR A 446 -2.56 7.80 -10.87
C THR A 446 -3.57 6.71 -10.48
N PRO A 447 -4.67 6.55 -11.23
CA PRO A 447 -5.12 7.43 -12.30
C PRO A 447 -5.72 8.72 -11.72
N THR A 448 -5.48 9.85 -12.38
CA THR A 448 -6.27 11.07 -12.16
C THR A 448 -6.87 11.48 -13.50
N PHE A 449 -8.17 11.75 -13.50
CA PHE A 449 -8.95 12.06 -14.70
C PHE A 449 -9.35 13.54 -14.72
N PHE A 450 -9.50 14.10 -15.92
CA PHE A 450 -10.05 15.44 -16.12
C PHE A 450 -11.09 15.41 -17.22
N ILE A 451 -12.36 15.59 -16.86
CA ILE A 451 -13.51 15.53 -17.77
C ILE A 451 -13.89 16.98 -18.10
N ASN A 452 -13.56 17.44 -19.32
CA ASN A 452 -13.64 18.87 -19.69
C ASN A 452 -12.96 19.79 -18.65
N GLY A 453 -11.84 19.31 -18.10
CA GLY A 453 -11.05 19.98 -17.06
C GLY A 453 -11.49 19.68 -15.61
N LEU A 454 -12.66 19.10 -15.36
CA LEU A 454 -13.12 18.75 -14.00
C LEU A 454 -12.37 17.53 -13.47
N VAL A 455 -11.67 17.69 -12.35
CA VAL A 455 -10.78 16.67 -11.78
C VAL A 455 -11.55 15.53 -11.10
N LEU A 456 -11.23 14.28 -11.43
CA LEU A 456 -11.78 13.08 -10.81
C LEU A 456 -10.64 12.11 -10.47
N THR A 457 -10.31 12.01 -9.18
CA THR A 457 -9.11 11.31 -8.69
C THR A 457 -9.38 9.83 -8.37
N GLY A 458 -8.49 8.94 -8.82
CA GLY A 458 -8.52 7.51 -8.54
C GLY A 458 -9.41 6.69 -9.46
N ALA A 459 -9.38 5.35 -9.30
CA ALA A 459 -10.24 4.43 -10.04
C ALA A 459 -11.70 4.50 -9.52
N GLN A 460 -12.45 5.48 -10.02
CA GLN A 460 -13.84 5.74 -9.64
C GLN A 460 -14.82 4.83 -10.39
N PRO A 461 -16.02 4.56 -9.83
CA PRO A 461 -17.07 3.83 -10.53
C PRO A 461 -17.62 4.66 -11.69
N ILE A 462 -18.12 3.99 -12.74
CA ILE A 462 -18.65 4.65 -13.95
C ILE A 462 -19.71 5.72 -13.64
N ALA A 463 -20.55 5.52 -12.62
CA ALA A 463 -21.56 6.48 -12.18
C ALA A 463 -21.00 7.86 -11.80
N ALA A 464 -19.75 7.95 -11.32
CA ALA A 464 -19.10 9.22 -11.01
C ALA A 464 -18.65 9.96 -12.29
N PHE A 465 -18.25 9.22 -13.33
CA PHE A 465 -17.98 9.80 -14.64
C PHE A 465 -19.29 10.26 -15.29
N GLU A 466 -20.31 9.40 -15.30
CA GLU A 466 -21.65 9.70 -15.85
C GLU A 466 -22.26 10.98 -15.27
N GLN A 467 -22.17 11.18 -13.96
CA GLN A 467 -22.68 12.39 -13.30
C GLN A 467 -22.00 13.67 -13.84
N ILE A 468 -20.68 13.63 -14.05
CA ILE A 468 -19.92 14.76 -14.60
C ILE A 468 -20.24 14.94 -16.09
N ILE A 469 -20.30 13.84 -16.85
CA ILE A 469 -20.65 13.84 -18.27
C ILE A 469 -22.05 14.43 -18.51
N GLN A 470 -23.04 14.06 -17.69
CA GLN A 470 -24.41 14.58 -17.79
C GLN A 470 -24.48 16.07 -17.43
N GLN A 471 -23.64 16.55 -16.51
CA GLN A 471 -23.50 17.99 -16.28
C GLN A 471 -22.89 18.70 -17.50
N GLU A 472 -21.82 18.16 -18.08
CA GLU A 472 -21.13 18.77 -19.23
C GLU A 472 -21.90 18.69 -20.56
N LEU A 473 -22.86 17.78 -20.68
CA LEU A 473 -23.79 17.68 -21.81
C LEU A 473 -25.10 18.47 -21.59
N SER A 474 -25.35 18.98 -20.38
CA SER A 474 -26.52 19.83 -20.11
C SER A 474 -26.35 21.22 -20.76
N PRO A 475 -27.38 21.78 -21.43
CA PRO A 475 -27.31 23.04 -22.17
C PRO A 475 -27.34 24.30 -21.30
#